data_AF-A0A316Q276-F1
#
_entry.id   AF-A0A316Q276-F1
#
_cell.length_a   1.000
_cell.length_b   1.000
_cell.length_c   1.000
_cell.angle_alpha   90.00
_cell.angle_beta   90.00
_cell.angle_gamma   90.00
#
_symmetry.space_group_name_H-M   'P 1'
#
loop_
_entity.id
_entity.type
_entity.pdbx_description
1 polymer ?
#
loop_
_entity_poly.entity_id
_entity_poly.type
_entity_poly.pdbx_seq_one_letter_code
_entity_poly.pdbx_strand_id
1 'polypeptide(L)'
;MQYYDKKAVGERIKAIRLRNGMTQSRLAEKLDYTSERQLQRIESGETSCSVDKLMELAQILEVSTDYLLFGYESACRDDMEKYMSGKSGREKEYICRGLDVVVSNMGVLLNGE
;
A
#
# COMPACT_ATOMS: atom_id res chain seq x y z
N MET A 1 -6.89 -4.05 -22.69
CA MET A 1 -7.50 -3.47 -21.48
C MET A 1 -6.38 -3.12 -20.50
N GLN A 2 -6.21 -1.87 -20.11
CA GLN A 2 -5.37 -1.52 -18.95
C GLN A 2 -6.25 -1.52 -17.70
N TYR A 3 -5.90 -2.33 -16.71
CA TYR A 3 -6.67 -2.47 -15.47
C TYR A 3 -6.25 -1.48 -14.37
N TYR A 4 -5.13 -0.76 -14.55
CA TYR A 4 -4.59 0.22 -13.59
C TYR A 4 -3.75 1.28 -14.30
N ASP A 5 -3.53 2.41 -13.65
CA ASP A 5 -2.70 3.52 -14.14
C ASP A 5 -1.22 3.33 -13.80
N LYS A 6 -0.43 2.91 -14.79
CA LYS A 6 1.02 2.70 -14.65
C LYS A 6 1.78 3.96 -14.25
N LYS A 7 1.35 5.14 -14.71
CA LYS A 7 2.03 6.39 -14.40
C LYS A 7 1.83 6.73 -12.93
N ALA A 8 0.61 6.62 -12.43
CA ALA A 8 0.30 6.83 -11.02
C ALA A 8 1.05 5.84 -10.11
N VAL A 9 1.17 4.56 -10.53
CA VAL A 9 1.99 3.56 -9.82
C VAL A 9 3.46 3.98 -9.75
N GLY A 10 4.05 4.36 -10.89
CA GLY A 10 5.44 4.81 -10.97
C GLY A 10 5.73 6.03 -10.10
N GLU A 11 4.81 7.00 -10.09
CA GLU A 11 4.90 8.21 -9.25
C GLU A 11 4.89 7.86 -7.76
N ARG A 12 4.03 6.93 -7.31
CA ARG A 12 4.01 6.45 -5.92
C ARG A 12 5.29 5.73 -5.52
N ILE A 13 5.79 4.83 -6.37
CA ILE A 13 7.07 4.13 -6.14
C ILE A 13 8.20 5.15 -5.96
N LYS A 14 8.29 6.13 -6.87
CA LYS A 14 9.29 7.19 -6.84
C LYS A 14 9.18 8.03 -5.56
N ALA A 15 7.97 8.43 -5.18
CA ALA A 15 7.73 9.23 -3.98
C ALA A 15 8.20 8.51 -2.71
N ILE A 16 7.83 7.24 -2.53
CA ILE A 16 8.26 6.46 -1.37
C ILE A 16 9.77 6.22 -1.39
N ARG A 17 10.36 5.88 -2.55
CA ARG A 17 11.81 5.71 -2.69
C ARG A 17 12.57 6.96 -2.22
N LEU A 18 12.11 8.14 -2.65
CA LEU A 18 12.72 9.42 -2.26
C LEU A 18 12.53 9.72 -0.77
N ARG A 19 11.33 9.45 -0.22
CA ARG A 19 11.06 9.56 1.22
C ARG A 19 11.99 8.69 2.06
N ASN A 20 12.34 7.51 1.54
CA ASN A 20 13.27 6.57 2.18
C ASN A 20 14.75 6.89 1.89
N GLY A 21 15.07 8.02 1.24
CA GLY A 21 16.45 8.43 0.94
C GLY A 21 17.20 7.48 0.00
N MET A 22 16.50 6.74 -0.86
CA MET A 22 17.11 5.76 -1.75
C MET A 22 17.34 6.34 -3.17
N THR A 23 18.49 6.05 -3.78
CA THR A 23 18.72 6.31 -5.21
C THR A 23 18.02 5.26 -6.07
N GLN A 24 17.85 5.53 -7.38
CA GLN A 24 17.31 4.53 -8.30
C GLN A 24 18.22 3.29 -8.39
N SER A 25 19.54 3.49 -8.43
CA SER A 25 20.51 2.39 -8.43
C SER A 25 20.36 1.50 -7.20
N ARG A 26 20.20 2.09 -6.01
CA ARG A 26 20.04 1.34 -4.76
C ARG A 26 18.76 0.52 -4.71
N LEU A 27 17.63 1.07 -5.17
CA LEU A 27 16.37 0.31 -5.21
C LEU A 27 16.42 -0.76 -6.32
N ALA A 28 17.06 -0.47 -7.45
CA ALA A 28 17.23 -1.44 -8.53
C ALA A 28 18.10 -2.63 -8.09
N GLU A 29 19.18 -2.38 -7.37
CA GLU A 29 20.02 -3.43 -6.77
C GLU A 29 19.23 -4.32 -5.80
N LYS A 30 18.41 -3.73 -4.92
CA LYS A 30 17.53 -4.49 -4.02
C LYS A 30 16.47 -5.33 -4.74
N LEU A 31 16.13 -4.96 -5.98
CA LEU A 31 15.18 -5.68 -6.85
C LEU A 31 15.91 -6.64 -7.79
N ASP A 32 17.19 -6.93 -7.57
CA ASP A 32 18.02 -7.78 -8.42
C ASP A 32 18.03 -7.35 -9.90
N TYR A 33 17.85 -6.05 -10.16
CA TYR A 33 18.03 -5.51 -11.50
C TYR A 33 19.51 -5.22 -11.76
N THR A 34 19.97 -5.60 -12.95
CA THR A 34 21.35 -5.36 -13.41
C THR A 34 21.67 -3.87 -13.56
N SER A 35 20.66 -2.99 -13.70
CA SER A 35 20.84 -1.53 -13.76
C SER A 35 19.57 -0.78 -13.36
N GLU A 36 19.72 0.51 -13.05
CA GLU A 36 18.61 1.42 -12.72
C GLU A 36 17.65 1.70 -13.87
N ARG A 37 18.01 1.37 -15.11
CA ARG A 37 17.19 1.65 -16.31
C ARG A 37 15.80 1.04 -16.21
N GLN A 38 15.67 -0.18 -15.69
CA GLN A 38 14.37 -0.82 -15.55
C GLN A 38 13.51 -0.11 -14.52
N LEU A 39 14.08 0.27 -13.38
CA LEU A 39 13.38 1.04 -12.35
C LEU A 39 12.98 2.43 -12.86
N GLN A 40 13.83 3.11 -13.62
CA GLN A 40 13.52 4.41 -14.22
C GLN A 40 12.28 4.34 -15.12
N ARG A 41 12.17 3.29 -15.94
CA ARG A 41 11.02 3.05 -16.83
C ARG A 41 9.75 2.69 -16.06
N ILE A 42 9.89 2.03 -14.91
CA ILE A 42 8.76 1.74 -14.00
C ILE A 42 8.28 3.05 -13.36
N GLU A 43 9.20 3.85 -12.79
CA GLU A 43 8.87 5.12 -12.12
C GLU A 43 8.30 6.18 -13.07
N SER A 44 8.63 6.13 -14.35
CA SER A 44 8.05 7.01 -15.38
C SER A 44 6.70 6.51 -15.93
N GLY A 45 6.28 5.30 -15.57
CA GLY A 45 5.08 4.66 -16.11
C GLY A 45 5.24 4.11 -17.53
N GLU A 46 6.44 4.14 -18.10
CA GLU A 46 6.72 3.60 -19.44
C GLU A 46 6.46 2.09 -19.50
N THR A 47 6.91 1.36 -18.47
CA THR A 47 6.69 -0.09 -18.33
C THR A 47 6.05 -0.44 -17.00
N SER A 48 5.33 -1.55 -16.97
CA SER A 48 4.95 -2.23 -15.72
C SER A 48 6.08 -3.13 -15.23
N CYS A 49 5.96 -3.58 -13.98
CA CYS A 49 6.72 -4.70 -13.43
C CYS A 49 5.89 -6.00 -13.42
N SER A 50 6.52 -7.13 -13.12
CA SER A 50 5.80 -8.38 -12.83
C SER A 50 5.12 -8.32 -11.46
N VAL A 51 4.21 -9.26 -11.20
CA VAL A 51 3.57 -9.39 -9.88
C VAL A 51 4.61 -9.66 -8.79
N ASP A 52 5.60 -10.52 -9.06
CA ASP A 52 6.68 -10.80 -8.10
C ASP A 52 7.45 -9.52 -7.73
N LYS A 53 7.80 -8.70 -8.74
CA LYS A 53 8.51 -7.43 -8.51
C LYS A 53 7.63 -6.40 -7.82
N LEU A 54 6.32 -6.40 -8.04
CA LEU A 54 5.38 -5.58 -7.27
C LEU A 54 5.37 -5.97 -5.79
N MET A 55 5.41 -7.27 -5.48
CA MET A 55 5.47 -7.76 -4.09
C MET A 55 6.81 -7.40 -3.42
N GLU A 56 7.93 -7.57 -4.13
CA GLU A 56 9.25 -7.14 -3.64
C GLU A 56 9.29 -5.63 -3.38
N LEU A 57 8.76 -4.82 -4.32
CA LEU A 57 8.64 -3.38 -4.15
C LEU A 57 7.85 -3.02 -2.90
N ALA A 58 6.69 -3.65 -2.70
CA ALA A 58 5.84 -3.44 -1.53
C ALA A 58 6.60 -3.75 -0.22
N GLN A 59 7.36 -4.86 -0.18
CA GLN A 59 8.17 -5.24 0.98
C GLN A 59 9.34 -4.26 1.23
N ILE A 60 10.11 -3.91 0.18
CA ILE A 60 11.28 -3.02 0.30
C ILE A 60 10.87 -1.60 0.70
N LEU A 61 9.72 -1.14 0.21
CA LEU A 61 9.19 0.20 0.45
C LEU A 61 8.25 0.26 1.66
N GLU A 62 8.00 -0.87 2.32
CA GLU A 62 7.17 -1.00 3.52
C GLU A 62 5.75 -0.45 3.34
N VAL A 63 5.11 -0.82 2.22
CA VAL A 63 3.73 -0.45 1.90
C VAL A 63 2.96 -1.63 1.32
N SER A 64 1.63 -1.55 1.24
CA SER A 64 0.83 -2.58 0.58
C SER A 64 0.89 -2.48 -0.95
N THR A 65 0.65 -3.61 -1.62
CA THR A 65 0.47 -3.62 -3.08
C THR A 65 -0.72 -2.78 -3.53
N ASP A 66 -1.79 -2.74 -2.73
CA ASP A 66 -2.97 -1.90 -2.96
C ASP A 66 -2.63 -0.42 -2.95
N TYR A 67 -1.78 0.01 -2.02
CA TYR A 67 -1.27 1.38 -2.01
C TYR A 67 -0.47 1.67 -3.28
N LEU A 68 0.44 0.77 -3.66
CA LEU A 68 1.22 0.94 -4.89
C LEU A 68 0.33 0.98 -6.14
N LEU A 69 -0.69 0.14 -6.23
CA LEU A 69 -1.57 0.02 -7.41
C LEU A 69 -2.64 1.10 -7.50
N PHE A 70 -3.23 1.47 -6.37
CA PHE A 70 -4.47 2.27 -6.34
C PHE A 70 -4.37 3.52 -5.45
N GLY A 71 -3.31 3.65 -4.65
CA GLY A 71 -3.14 4.78 -3.72
C GLY A 71 -4.03 4.67 -2.48
N TYR A 72 -4.71 3.55 -2.26
CA TYR A 72 -5.42 3.31 -1.02
C TYR A 72 -4.40 3.01 0.08
N GLU A 73 -4.24 3.93 1.02
CA GLU A 73 -3.60 3.59 2.29
C GLU A 73 -4.47 2.54 2.95
N SER A 74 -3.92 1.35 3.20
CA SER A 74 -4.53 0.45 4.18
C SER A 74 -4.33 1.11 5.53
N ALA A 75 -5.16 2.11 5.85
CA ALA A 75 -5.33 2.52 7.22
C ALA A 75 -5.64 1.22 7.99
N CYS A 76 -4.85 0.94 9.02
CA CYS A 76 -5.15 0.01 10.10
C CYS A 76 -5.13 -1.52 9.89
N ARG A 77 -4.37 -2.10 8.93
CA ARG A 77 -4.21 -3.58 8.95
C ARG A 77 -3.38 -4.07 10.15
N ASP A 78 -2.25 -3.41 10.42
CA ASP A 78 -1.35 -3.82 11.53
C ASP A 78 -1.94 -3.53 12.92
N ASP A 79 -2.76 -2.48 13.02
CA ASP A 79 -3.43 -2.11 14.26
C ASP A 79 -4.59 -3.07 14.61
N MET A 80 -5.37 -3.51 13.62
CA MET A 80 -6.52 -4.38 13.88
C MET A 80 -6.11 -5.73 14.45
N GLU A 81 -5.04 -6.34 13.92
CA GLU A 81 -4.53 -7.61 14.44
C GLU A 81 -4.05 -7.48 15.89
N LYS A 82 -3.35 -6.39 16.23
CA LYS A 82 -2.96 -6.06 17.61
C LYS A 82 -4.18 -6.01 18.54
N TYR A 83 -5.25 -5.32 18.15
CA TYR A 83 -6.45 -5.18 19.00
C TYR A 83 -7.29 -6.47 19.11
N MET A 84 -7.24 -7.34 18.10
CA MET A 84 -8.01 -8.58 18.04
C MET A 84 -7.28 -9.80 18.62
N SER A 85 -5.95 -9.73 18.74
CA SER A 85 -5.13 -10.78 19.35
C SER A 85 -5.45 -10.96 20.84
N GLY A 86 -5.49 -12.21 21.30
CA GLY A 86 -5.75 -12.54 22.72
C GLY A 86 -7.19 -12.34 23.22
N LYS A 87 -8.12 -11.86 22.37
CA LYS A 87 -9.54 -11.69 22.73
C LYS A 87 -10.34 -12.98 22.56
N SER A 88 -11.22 -13.25 23.52
CA SER A 88 -12.21 -14.33 23.43
C SER A 88 -13.24 -14.06 22.33
N GLY A 89 -13.96 -15.10 21.90
CA GLY A 89 -15.01 -14.96 20.89
C GLY A 89 -16.07 -13.90 21.25
N ARG A 90 -16.46 -13.81 22.52
CA ARG A 90 -17.43 -12.81 23.02
C ARG A 90 -16.89 -11.38 22.96
N GLU A 91 -15.64 -11.18 23.32
CA GLU A 91 -15.02 -9.85 23.25
C GLU A 91 -14.90 -9.38 21.79
N LYS A 92 -14.52 -10.28 20.88
CA LYS A 92 -14.48 -9.98 19.44
C LYS A 92 -15.86 -9.61 18.91
N GLU A 93 -16.89 -10.36 19.29
CA GLU A 93 -18.27 -10.07 18.90
C GLU A 93 -18.72 -8.68 19.39
N TYR A 94 -18.38 -8.33 20.63
CA TYR A 94 -18.72 -7.00 21.18
C TYR A 94 -18.00 -5.87 20.44
N ILE A 95 -16.72 -6.05 20.12
CA ILE A 95 -15.93 -5.09 19.34
C ILE A 95 -16.56 -4.89 17.95
N CYS A 96 -16.93 -5.97 17.26
CA CYS A 96 -17.57 -5.90 15.95
C CYS A 96 -18.88 -5.12 16.00
N ARG A 97 -19.76 -5.41 16.97
CA ARG A 97 -21.03 -4.66 17.12
C ARG A 97 -20.81 -3.17 17.39
N GLY A 98 -19.81 -2.83 18.21
CA GLY A 98 -19.44 -1.44 18.45
C GLY A 98 -18.96 -0.74 17.18
N LEU A 99 -18.12 -1.42 16.39
CA LEU A 99 -17.65 -0.91 15.11
C LEU A 99 -18.80 -0.72 14.10
N ASP A 100 -19.75 -1.65 14.02
CA ASP A 100 -20.91 -1.53 13.14
C ASP A 100 -21.72 -0.26 13.42
N VAL A 101 -21.90 0.08 14.70
CA VAL A 101 -22.58 1.32 15.11
C VAL A 101 -21.77 2.54 14.68
N VAL A 102 -20.46 2.53 14.91
CA VAL A 102 -19.59 3.64 14.52
C VAL A 102 -19.61 3.84 13.00
N VAL A 103 -19.46 2.77 12.21
CA VAL A 103 -19.48 2.79 10.74
C VAL A 103 -20.82 3.27 10.19
N SER A 104 -21.93 2.78 10.76
CA SER A 104 -23.28 3.23 10.37
C SER A 104 -23.49 4.72 10.63
N ASN A 105 -22.81 5.27 11.64
CA ASN A 105 -22.86 6.68 12.00
C ASN A 105 -21.80 7.54 11.29
N MET A 106 -20.80 6.95 10.63
CA MET A 106 -19.74 7.71 9.93
C MET A 106 -20.31 8.58 8.80
N GLY A 107 -21.41 8.16 8.16
CA GLY A 107 -22.09 8.98 7.15
C GLY A 107 -22.60 10.33 7.70
N VAL A 108 -22.89 10.41 9.00
CA VAL A 108 -23.28 11.64 9.70
C VAL A 108 -22.05 12.47 10.11
N LEU A 109 -20.93 11.81 10.41
CA LEU A 109 -19.69 12.46 10.86
C LEU A 109 -18.85 13.04 9.71
N LEU A 110 -18.91 12.45 8.51
CA LEU A 110 -18.07 12.84 7.38
C LEU A 110 -18.79 13.71 6.34
N ASN A 111 -20.12 13.69 6.29
CA ASN A 111 -20.92 14.53 5.38
C ASN A 111 -21.62 15.68 6.12
N GLY A 112 -21.00 16.18 7.19
CA GLY A 112 -21.44 17.38 7.90
C GLY A 112 -21.04 18.65 7.15
N GLU A 113 -21.58 18.83 5.94
CA GLU A 113 -21.93 20.05 5.19
C GLU A 113 -22.25 19.71 3.73
#